data_AF-D2SMJ8-F1
#
_entry.id   AF-D2SMJ8-F1
#
_cell.length_a   1.000
_cell.length_b   1.000
_cell.length_c   1.000
_cell.angle_alpha   90.00
_cell.angle_beta   90.00
_cell.angle_gamma   90.00
#
_symmetry.space_group_name_H-M   'P 1'
#
loop_
_entity.id
_entity.type
_entity.pdbx_description
1 polymer ?
#
loop_
_entity_poly.entity_id
_entity_poly.type
_entity_poly.pdbx_seq_one_letter_code
_entity_poly.pdbx_strand_id
1 'polypeptide(L)'
;QNNPLSEVTHKRRISALGPGGLTRERAGFEVRDVHVTHYGRLCPIETPEGPNIGLINSLSAFARCNEYGFLETPYRRVVDGVVTDEVDYLSAIEEGQFVIAQANAKLNEDGTFADELITARQKGESGLHPREHAQYMDVATNQVVSIAASLIPFLEHDDANRALMGANMQRQAVPTLKADKPLVGTGIERNVAVDSGVTAVAKRGGVIQSVDASRIVVKVNEEELVPGEAGIDIYNLTKYTRSNQNTCINQRPCVMPGEPVSRGDVLADGPSTDLGELALGQNMRIAFMPWNGYNFEDSILVSERVVQEDRFTTIHIQELTCVARDTKLGSEEITADIPNVGESALSKLDESGIVYIGAEVKGGDILVGKVT
;
A
#
# COMPACT_ATOMS: atom_id res chain seq x y z
N GLN A 1 4.74 6.86 -4.23
CA GLN A 1 5.10 6.69 -2.81
C GLN A 1 4.38 7.74 -1.96
N ASN A 2 3.06 7.91 -2.12
CA ASN A 2 2.29 8.71 -1.17
C ASN A 2 2.25 8.01 0.19
N ASN A 3 1.90 6.73 0.16
CA ASN A 3 1.80 5.83 1.30
C ASN A 3 2.20 4.39 0.88
N PRO A 4 2.33 3.44 1.82
CA PRO A 4 2.75 2.07 1.52
C PRO A 4 1.83 1.32 0.55
N LEU A 5 0.50 1.49 0.68
CA LEU A 5 -0.48 0.87 -0.21
C LEU A 5 -0.31 1.36 -1.66
N SER A 6 -0.09 2.66 -1.84
CA SER A 6 0.16 3.28 -3.15
C SER A 6 1.34 2.62 -3.86
N GLU A 7 2.40 2.28 -3.14
CA GLU A 7 3.57 1.59 -3.67
C GLU A 7 3.26 0.13 -4.04
N VAL A 8 2.64 -0.63 -3.12
CA VAL A 8 2.30 -2.05 -3.35
C VAL A 8 1.36 -2.19 -4.54
N THR A 9 0.28 -1.41 -4.59
CA THR A 9 -0.64 -1.42 -5.74
C THR A 9 0.06 -1.02 -7.02
N HIS A 10 0.94 0.00 -7.00
CA HIS A 10 1.64 0.43 -8.21
C HIS A 10 2.53 -0.68 -8.78
N LYS A 11 3.21 -1.46 -7.92
CA LYS A 11 4.02 -2.61 -8.34
C LYS A 11 3.17 -3.76 -8.90
N ARG A 12 1.90 -3.88 -8.48
CA ARG A 12 0.94 -4.92 -8.89
C ARG A 12 -0.02 -4.47 -10.00
N ARG A 13 0.32 -3.39 -10.72
CA ARG A 13 -0.52 -2.82 -11.79
C ARG A 13 -0.22 -3.48 -13.13
N ILE A 14 -1.29 -3.75 -13.88
CA ILE A 14 -1.23 -4.22 -15.26
C ILE A 14 -1.80 -3.12 -16.17
N SER A 15 -1.09 -2.88 -17.28
CA SER A 15 -1.45 -1.86 -18.26
C SER A 15 -1.56 -2.50 -19.64
N ALA A 16 -2.69 -2.26 -20.32
CA ALA A 16 -2.85 -2.57 -21.74
C ALA A 16 -2.19 -1.53 -22.66
N LEU A 17 -1.76 -0.39 -22.08
CA LEU A 17 -1.05 0.68 -22.79
C LEU A 17 0.47 0.45 -22.79
N GLY A 18 1.14 0.88 -23.85
CA GLY A 18 2.61 0.87 -23.95
C GLY A 18 3.10 0.33 -25.30
N PRO A 19 4.42 0.16 -25.48
CA PRO A 19 4.99 -0.45 -26.68
C PRO A 19 4.41 -1.86 -26.91
N GLY A 20 3.82 -2.11 -28.09
CA GLY A 20 3.16 -3.38 -28.40
C GLY A 20 1.74 -3.54 -27.83
N GLY A 21 1.27 -2.57 -27.03
CA GLY A 21 -0.08 -2.52 -26.49
C GLY A 21 -1.03 -1.65 -27.30
N LEU A 22 -2.18 -1.34 -26.68
CA LEU A 22 -3.20 -0.47 -27.25
C LEU A 22 -2.84 1.01 -27.01
N THR A 23 -3.33 1.88 -27.90
CA THR A 23 -3.37 3.33 -27.62
C THR A 23 -4.77 3.70 -27.12
N ARG A 24 -4.85 4.77 -26.32
CA ARG A 24 -6.13 5.23 -25.73
C ARG A 24 -7.23 5.45 -26.78
N GLU A 25 -6.86 5.99 -27.93
CA GLU A 25 -7.77 6.31 -29.04
C GLU A 25 -8.24 5.08 -29.81
N ARG A 26 -7.44 4.00 -29.82
CA ARG A 26 -7.77 2.75 -30.51
C ARG A 26 -8.47 1.74 -29.60
N ALA A 27 -8.44 1.97 -28.29
CA ALA A 27 -9.08 1.10 -27.32
C ALA A 27 -10.60 1.34 -27.28
N GLY A 28 -11.34 0.47 -27.98
CA GLY A 28 -12.79 0.44 -27.98
C GLY A 28 -13.40 0.00 -26.64
N PHE A 29 -14.72 -0.13 -26.61
CA PHE A 29 -15.46 -0.53 -25.40
C PHE A 29 -15.14 -1.97 -24.97
N GLU A 30 -15.01 -2.90 -25.92
CA GLU A 30 -14.84 -4.34 -25.68
C GLU A 30 -13.61 -4.68 -24.83
N VAL A 31 -12.51 -3.93 -24.98
CA VAL A 31 -11.26 -4.15 -24.24
C VAL A 31 -11.23 -3.46 -22.88
N ARG A 32 -12.21 -2.59 -22.60
CA ARG A 32 -12.34 -1.88 -21.33
C ARG A 32 -13.34 -2.57 -20.39
N ASP A 33 -14.20 -3.42 -20.93
CA ASP A 33 -15.22 -4.10 -20.18
C ASP A 33 -14.63 -5.20 -19.29
N VAL A 34 -15.35 -5.56 -18.22
CA VAL A 34 -14.94 -6.60 -17.30
C VAL A 34 -15.31 -7.96 -17.90
N HIS A 35 -14.31 -8.75 -18.26
CA HIS A 35 -14.51 -10.09 -18.78
C HIS A 35 -14.63 -11.12 -17.66
N VAL A 36 -15.42 -12.18 -17.86
CA VAL A 36 -15.64 -13.25 -16.85
C VAL A 36 -14.33 -13.93 -16.40
N THR A 37 -13.32 -14.00 -17.29
CA THR A 37 -12.01 -14.59 -16.97
C THR A 37 -11.14 -13.72 -16.07
N HIS A 38 -11.54 -12.48 -15.80
CA HIS A 38 -10.84 -11.61 -14.84
C HIS A 38 -11.00 -12.13 -13.41
N TYR A 39 -12.00 -12.96 -13.13
CA TYR A 39 -12.26 -13.53 -11.82
C TYR A 39 -10.98 -14.17 -11.22
N GLY A 40 -10.58 -13.68 -10.04
CA GLY A 40 -9.37 -14.15 -9.34
C GLY A 40 -8.03 -13.69 -9.92
N ARG A 41 -8.02 -13.01 -11.07
CA ARG A 41 -6.81 -12.62 -11.82
C ARG A 41 -6.62 -11.10 -11.86
N LEU A 42 -7.64 -10.38 -12.30
CA LEU A 42 -7.68 -8.93 -12.36
C LEU A 42 -8.83 -8.43 -11.51
N CYS A 43 -8.58 -7.42 -10.69
CA CYS A 43 -9.63 -6.84 -9.87
C CYS A 43 -10.65 -6.12 -10.76
N PRO A 44 -11.95 -6.43 -10.64
CA PRO A 44 -12.99 -5.77 -11.42
C PRO A 44 -13.34 -4.36 -10.91
N ILE A 45 -12.90 -4.01 -9.70
CA ILE A 45 -13.24 -2.75 -9.02
C ILE A 45 -12.10 -1.73 -9.18
N GLU A 46 -10.85 -2.15 -9.03
CA GLU A 46 -9.73 -1.22 -8.99
C GLU A 46 -9.18 -0.90 -10.38
N THR A 47 -9.74 0.18 -10.95
CA THR A 47 -9.26 0.83 -12.18
C THR A 47 -9.27 2.35 -11.99
N PRO A 48 -8.37 3.12 -12.65
CA PRO A 48 -8.49 4.56 -12.69
C PRO A 48 -9.81 5.01 -13.32
N GLU A 49 -10.34 6.12 -12.82
CA GLU A 49 -11.48 6.81 -13.42
C GLU A 49 -11.07 7.57 -14.69
N GLY A 50 -12.06 7.87 -15.54
CA GLY A 50 -11.88 8.69 -16.74
C GLY A 50 -11.29 7.93 -17.94
N PRO A 51 -10.37 8.52 -18.71
CA PRO A 51 -10.01 8.01 -20.05
C PRO A 51 -9.27 6.66 -20.04
N ASN A 52 -8.72 6.25 -18.90
CA ASN A 52 -7.98 5.00 -18.74
C ASN A 52 -8.79 3.85 -18.13
N ILE A 53 -10.10 4.03 -17.91
CA ILE A 53 -10.95 2.99 -17.35
C ILE A 53 -10.84 1.68 -18.14
N GLY A 54 -10.62 0.56 -17.44
CA GLY A 54 -10.48 -0.78 -17.99
C GLY A 54 -9.14 -1.07 -18.69
N LEU A 55 -8.35 -0.04 -18.99
CA LEU A 55 -7.03 -0.18 -19.63
C LEU A 55 -5.90 -0.36 -18.63
N ILE A 56 -6.15 0.01 -17.38
CA ILE A 56 -5.23 -0.15 -16.26
C ILE A 56 -6.00 -0.86 -15.17
N ASN A 57 -5.59 -2.08 -14.87
CA ASN A 57 -6.20 -2.90 -13.82
C ASN A 57 -5.13 -3.28 -12.80
N SER A 58 -5.56 -3.68 -11.61
CA SER A 58 -4.68 -4.21 -10.58
C SER A 58 -4.82 -5.73 -10.50
N LEU A 59 -3.71 -6.41 -10.23
CA LEU A 59 -3.74 -7.84 -9.93
C LEU A 59 -4.63 -8.11 -8.71
N SER A 60 -5.45 -9.16 -8.79
CA SER A 60 -6.18 -9.66 -7.63
C SER A 60 -5.24 -10.21 -6.55
N ALA A 61 -5.76 -10.48 -5.35
CA ALA A 61 -4.95 -10.81 -4.17
C ALA A 61 -4.00 -12.01 -4.39
N PHE A 62 -4.50 -13.12 -4.92
CA PHE A 62 -3.73 -14.37 -5.08
C PHE A 62 -3.31 -14.66 -6.54
N ALA A 63 -3.59 -13.73 -7.45
CA ALA A 63 -3.22 -13.87 -8.85
C ALA A 63 -1.70 -13.99 -9.02
N ARG A 64 -1.27 -14.91 -9.89
CA ARG A 64 0.14 -15.05 -10.29
C ARG A 64 0.29 -15.16 -11.81
N CYS A 65 1.51 -14.93 -12.28
CA CYS A 65 1.89 -15.16 -13.67
C CYS A 65 2.55 -16.54 -13.79
N ASN A 66 2.18 -17.31 -14.81
CA ASN A 66 2.76 -18.63 -15.06
C ASN A 66 4.00 -18.55 -15.96
N GLU A 67 4.62 -19.71 -16.23
CA GLU A 67 5.86 -19.79 -17.04
C GLU A 67 5.71 -19.23 -18.46
N TYR A 68 4.48 -19.23 -19.00
CA TYR A 68 4.17 -18.72 -20.34
C TYR A 68 3.73 -17.26 -20.35
N GLY A 69 3.61 -16.61 -19.20
CA GLY A 69 3.15 -15.22 -19.10
C GLY A 69 1.63 -15.04 -18.94
N PHE A 70 0.86 -16.12 -18.74
CA PHE A 70 -0.57 -16.04 -18.50
C PHE A 70 -0.90 -15.90 -17.01
N LEU A 71 -2.03 -15.26 -16.72
CA LEU A 71 -2.52 -15.10 -15.35
C LEU A 71 -3.24 -16.37 -14.88
N GLU A 72 -2.89 -16.81 -13.69
CA GLU A 72 -3.49 -17.94 -12.98
C GLU A 72 -3.99 -17.49 -11.61
N THR A 73 -5.01 -18.20 -11.11
CA THR A 73 -5.56 -18.02 -9.77
C THR A 73 -5.65 -19.38 -9.09
N PRO A 74 -5.46 -19.46 -7.76
CA PRO A 74 -5.49 -20.73 -7.05
C PRO A 74 -6.92 -21.20 -6.77
N TYR A 75 -7.10 -22.52 -6.77
CA TYR A 75 -8.32 -23.21 -6.39
C TYR A 75 -8.02 -24.46 -5.56
N ARG A 76 -8.89 -24.79 -4.61
CA ARG A 76 -8.84 -26.04 -3.84
C ARG A 76 -9.45 -27.18 -4.65
N ARG A 77 -8.78 -28.32 -4.72
CA ARG A 77 -9.27 -29.49 -5.45
C ARG A 77 -10.40 -30.18 -4.67
N VAL A 78 -11.46 -30.58 -5.36
CA VAL A 78 -12.55 -31.40 -4.82
C VAL A 78 -12.41 -32.82 -5.36
N VAL A 79 -12.25 -33.79 -4.47
CA VAL A 79 -12.09 -35.21 -4.82
C VAL A 79 -13.19 -36.00 -4.13
N ASP A 80 -13.98 -36.74 -4.90
CA ASP A 80 -15.10 -37.56 -4.42
C ASP A 80 -16.08 -36.80 -3.49
N GLY A 81 -16.32 -35.52 -3.78
CA GLY A 81 -17.22 -34.65 -3.01
C GLY A 81 -16.62 -34.03 -1.74
N VAL A 82 -15.34 -34.28 -1.46
CA VAL A 82 -14.60 -33.69 -0.33
C VAL A 82 -13.68 -32.57 -0.84
N VAL A 83 -13.77 -31.39 -0.24
CA VAL A 83 -12.87 -30.27 -0.53
C VAL A 83 -11.54 -30.49 0.18
N THR A 84 -10.46 -30.61 -0.60
CA THR A 84 -9.11 -30.87 -0.09
C THR A 84 -8.34 -29.57 0.18
N ASP A 85 -7.21 -29.68 0.89
CA ASP A 85 -6.27 -28.58 1.07
C ASP A 85 -5.21 -28.49 -0.05
N GLU A 86 -5.29 -29.37 -1.05
CA GLU A 86 -4.45 -29.28 -2.25
C GLU A 86 -4.91 -28.10 -3.12
N VAL A 87 -3.97 -27.20 -3.42
CA VAL A 87 -4.21 -26.00 -4.21
C VAL A 87 -3.57 -26.12 -5.57
N ASP A 88 -4.38 -26.06 -6.61
CA ASP A 88 -3.94 -25.97 -8.00
C ASP A 88 -4.16 -24.56 -8.52
N TYR A 89 -3.22 -24.07 -9.32
CA TYR A 89 -3.38 -22.79 -10.01
C TYR A 89 -3.85 -23.05 -11.43
N LEU A 90 -4.97 -22.45 -11.81
CA LEU A 90 -5.57 -22.65 -13.12
C LEU A 90 -5.51 -21.36 -13.93
N SER A 91 -5.07 -21.50 -15.17
CA SER A 91 -5.17 -20.45 -16.19
C SER A 91 -6.63 -20.26 -16.62
N ALA A 92 -6.93 -19.15 -17.28
CA ALA A 92 -8.29 -18.88 -17.77
C ALA A 92 -8.80 -19.94 -18.78
N ILE A 93 -7.87 -20.62 -19.47
CA ILE A 93 -8.20 -21.65 -20.46
C ILE A 93 -8.60 -22.96 -19.76
N GLU A 94 -7.86 -23.32 -18.71
CA GLU A 94 -8.12 -24.53 -17.91
C GLU A 94 -9.37 -24.37 -17.07
N GLU A 95 -9.57 -23.19 -16.44
CA GLU A 95 -10.72 -22.89 -15.58
C GLU A 95 -12.05 -23.19 -16.27
N GLY A 96 -12.18 -22.86 -17.56
CA GLY A 96 -13.42 -23.03 -18.31
C GLY A 96 -13.87 -24.49 -18.48
N GLN A 97 -12.99 -25.47 -18.22
CA GLN A 97 -13.34 -26.89 -18.33
C GLN A 97 -13.97 -27.45 -17.06
N PHE A 98 -13.74 -26.80 -15.92
CA PHE A 98 -14.12 -27.30 -14.60
C PHE A 98 -15.36 -26.61 -14.04
N VAL A 99 -16.04 -27.28 -13.13
CA VAL A 99 -17.11 -26.70 -12.29
C VAL A 99 -16.48 -26.23 -10.99
N ILE A 100 -16.55 -24.93 -10.72
CA ILE A 100 -15.88 -24.30 -9.57
C ILE A 100 -16.91 -23.74 -8.59
N ALA A 101 -16.91 -24.29 -7.38
CA ALA A 101 -17.74 -23.83 -6.27
C ALA A 101 -17.26 -22.50 -5.68
N GLN A 102 -18.19 -21.70 -5.19
CA GLN A 102 -17.89 -20.42 -4.53
C GLN A 102 -17.22 -20.62 -3.15
N ALA A 103 -16.39 -19.67 -2.73
CA ALA A 103 -15.67 -19.71 -1.45
C ALA A 103 -16.59 -19.74 -0.21
N ASN A 104 -17.81 -19.21 -0.34
CA ASN A 104 -18.79 -19.12 0.74
C ASN A 104 -19.75 -20.32 0.81
N ALA A 105 -19.55 -21.35 -0.01
CA ALA A 105 -20.32 -22.58 0.06
C ALA A 105 -20.11 -23.25 1.44
N LYS A 106 -21.20 -23.70 2.07
CA LYS A 106 -21.14 -24.31 3.40
C LYS A 106 -20.55 -25.71 3.33
N LEU A 107 -19.55 -25.96 4.15
CA LEU A 107 -18.91 -27.27 4.29
C LEU A 107 -19.26 -27.90 5.64
N ASN A 108 -19.36 -29.23 5.65
CA ASN A 108 -19.43 -30.04 6.85
C ASN A 108 -18.03 -30.23 7.47
N GLU A 109 -17.96 -30.77 8.69
CA GLU A 109 -16.68 -31.02 9.39
C GLU A 109 -15.77 -32.02 8.66
N ASP A 110 -16.35 -32.90 7.84
CA ASP A 110 -15.64 -33.86 7.00
C ASP A 110 -15.14 -33.26 5.67
N GLY A 111 -15.38 -31.97 5.44
CA GLY A 111 -14.99 -31.26 4.22
C GLY A 111 -15.93 -31.45 3.03
N THR A 112 -17.08 -32.12 3.22
CA THR A 112 -18.11 -32.26 2.17
C THR A 112 -19.03 -31.04 2.10
N PHE A 113 -19.68 -30.82 0.96
CA PHE A 113 -20.70 -29.76 0.85
C PHE A 113 -21.96 -30.10 1.67
N ALA A 114 -22.40 -29.14 2.49
CA ALA A 114 -23.59 -29.29 3.34
C ALA A 114 -24.89 -29.34 2.51
N ASP A 115 -24.96 -28.52 1.46
CA ASP A 115 -26.12 -28.43 0.58
C ASP A 115 -25.99 -29.39 -0.62
N GLU A 116 -27.11 -29.97 -1.08
CA GLU A 116 -27.12 -30.87 -2.25
C GLU A 116 -26.85 -30.12 -3.56
N LEU A 117 -27.37 -28.91 -3.67
CA LEU A 117 -27.15 -27.98 -4.78
C LEU A 117 -26.31 -26.82 -4.29
N ILE A 118 -25.17 -26.60 -4.93
CA ILE A 118 -24.24 -25.52 -4.59
C ILE A 118 -24.17 -24.50 -5.73
N THR A 119 -23.93 -23.24 -5.38
CA THR A 119 -23.64 -22.22 -6.38
C THR A 119 -22.23 -22.43 -6.91
N ALA A 120 -22.14 -22.71 -8.21
CA ALA A 120 -20.88 -22.91 -8.89
C ALA A 120 -20.88 -22.19 -10.25
N ARG A 121 -19.68 -22.00 -10.79
CA ARG A 121 -19.47 -21.44 -12.12
C ARG A 121 -18.86 -22.48 -13.05
N GLN A 122 -19.31 -22.47 -14.30
CA GLN A 122 -18.77 -23.28 -15.38
C GLN A 122 -18.86 -22.50 -16.69
N LYS A 123 -17.77 -22.44 -17.47
CA LYS A 123 -17.72 -21.76 -18.78
C LYS A 123 -18.25 -20.31 -18.78
N GLY A 124 -18.05 -19.58 -17.68
CA GLY A 124 -18.45 -18.18 -17.54
C GLY A 124 -19.90 -17.96 -17.10
N GLU A 125 -20.70 -19.01 -16.95
CA GLU A 125 -22.06 -18.94 -16.41
C GLU A 125 -22.07 -19.40 -14.94
N SER A 126 -22.89 -18.74 -14.12
CA SER A 126 -23.10 -19.11 -12.73
C SER A 126 -24.48 -19.73 -12.56
N GLY A 127 -24.56 -20.83 -11.83
CA GLY A 127 -25.80 -21.57 -11.61
C GLY A 127 -25.75 -22.47 -10.40
N LEU A 128 -26.84 -23.19 -10.16
CA LEU A 128 -26.89 -24.25 -9.15
C LEU A 128 -26.44 -25.56 -9.79
N HIS A 129 -25.43 -26.18 -9.20
CA HIS A 129 -24.90 -27.48 -9.62
C HIS A 129 -25.03 -28.49 -8.48
N PRO A 130 -25.31 -29.77 -8.78
CA PRO A 130 -25.16 -30.85 -7.80
C PRO A 130 -23.74 -30.85 -7.23
N ARG A 131 -23.61 -31.01 -5.91
CA ARG A 131 -22.30 -31.04 -5.22
C ARG A 131 -21.31 -32.06 -5.79
N GLU A 132 -21.81 -33.16 -6.35
CA GLU A 132 -21.00 -34.23 -6.97
C GLU A 132 -20.27 -33.78 -8.24
N HIS A 133 -20.77 -32.74 -8.92
CA HIS A 133 -20.13 -32.20 -10.12
C HIS A 133 -19.05 -31.18 -9.82
N ALA A 134 -18.91 -30.72 -8.58
CA ALA A 134 -17.89 -29.75 -8.20
C ALA A 134 -16.50 -30.39 -8.27
N GLN A 135 -15.59 -29.77 -9.03
CA GLN A 135 -14.22 -30.26 -9.20
C GLN A 135 -13.21 -29.38 -8.47
N TYR A 136 -13.54 -28.10 -8.29
CA TYR A 136 -12.72 -27.13 -7.59
C TYR A 136 -13.58 -26.21 -6.73
N MET A 137 -12.93 -25.54 -5.78
CA MET A 137 -13.52 -24.49 -4.95
C MET A 137 -12.56 -23.31 -4.84
N ASP A 138 -13.10 -22.11 -4.79
CA ASP A 138 -12.34 -20.89 -4.48
C ASP A 138 -11.56 -21.00 -3.16
N VAL A 139 -10.33 -20.47 -3.10
CA VAL A 139 -9.49 -20.57 -1.89
C VAL A 139 -9.95 -19.59 -0.81
N ALA A 140 -10.34 -18.38 -1.21
CA ALA A 140 -10.74 -17.32 -0.29
C ALA A 140 -11.76 -16.39 -0.93
N THR A 141 -12.60 -15.75 -0.12
CA THR A 141 -13.63 -14.81 -0.60
C THR A 141 -13.02 -13.54 -1.20
N ASN A 142 -11.90 -13.06 -0.66
CA ASN A 142 -11.18 -11.89 -1.16
C ASN A 142 -10.31 -12.17 -2.39
N GLN A 143 -10.27 -13.40 -2.92
CA GLN A 143 -9.43 -13.72 -4.08
C GLN A 143 -9.81 -12.94 -5.34
N VAL A 144 -11.06 -12.49 -5.43
CA VAL A 144 -11.60 -11.78 -6.61
C VAL A 144 -11.06 -10.35 -6.70
N VAL A 145 -10.81 -9.73 -5.56
CA VAL A 145 -10.51 -8.31 -5.45
C VAL A 145 -9.01 -8.06 -5.33
N SER A 146 -8.59 -6.82 -5.56
CA SER A 146 -7.19 -6.40 -5.37
C SER A 146 -6.87 -6.20 -3.89
N ILE A 147 -5.59 -5.99 -3.59
CA ILE A 147 -5.14 -5.66 -2.24
C ILE A 147 -5.79 -4.38 -1.71
N ALA A 148 -5.95 -3.34 -2.53
CA ALA A 148 -6.58 -2.08 -2.09
C ALA A 148 -8.07 -2.27 -1.80
N ALA A 149 -8.81 -2.94 -2.68
CA ALA A 149 -10.22 -3.23 -2.45
C ALA A 149 -10.43 -4.18 -1.25
N SER A 150 -9.49 -5.10 -1.01
CA SER A 150 -9.52 -6.00 0.16
C SER A 150 -9.34 -5.30 1.51
N LEU A 151 -8.87 -4.04 1.53
CA LEU A 151 -8.74 -3.24 2.75
C LEU A 151 -10.04 -2.49 3.10
N ILE A 152 -11.07 -2.54 2.25
CA ILE A 152 -12.35 -1.89 2.52
C ILE A 152 -13.20 -2.86 3.37
N PRO A 153 -13.48 -2.55 4.65
CA PRO A 153 -14.40 -3.35 5.43
C PRO A 153 -15.82 -3.17 4.91
N PHE A 154 -16.66 -4.21 5.00
CA PHE A 154 -18.04 -4.20 4.54
C PHE A 154 -18.22 -3.92 3.04
N LEU A 155 -17.22 -4.29 2.22
CA LEU A 155 -17.24 -4.11 0.77
C LEU A 155 -18.50 -4.70 0.12
N GLU A 156 -19.04 -5.78 0.66
CA GLU A 156 -20.27 -6.43 0.23
C GLU A 156 -21.53 -5.57 0.37
N HIS A 157 -21.47 -4.48 1.13
CA HIS A 157 -22.56 -3.53 1.35
C HIS A 157 -22.41 -2.23 0.54
N ASP A 158 -21.31 -2.07 -0.19
CA ASP A 158 -21.03 -0.89 -0.99
C ASP A 158 -21.33 -1.12 -2.48
N ASP A 159 -21.80 -0.07 -3.16
CA ASP A 159 -21.87 -0.07 -4.61
C ASP A 159 -20.48 -0.12 -5.25
N ALA A 160 -20.34 -0.82 -6.37
CA ALA A 160 -19.07 -1.03 -7.04
C ALA A 160 -18.35 0.28 -7.42
N ASN A 161 -19.08 1.33 -7.81
CA ASN A 161 -18.45 2.61 -8.13
C ASN A 161 -17.89 3.30 -6.89
N ARG A 162 -18.58 3.18 -5.75
CA ARG A 162 -18.09 3.73 -4.47
C ARG A 162 -16.89 2.96 -3.95
N ALA A 163 -16.88 1.64 -4.11
CA ALA A 163 -15.71 0.82 -3.82
C ALA A 163 -14.51 1.19 -4.72
N LEU A 164 -14.73 1.45 -6.01
CA LEU A 164 -13.71 1.91 -6.95
C LEU A 164 -13.10 3.24 -6.49
N MET A 165 -13.96 4.22 -6.17
CA MET A 165 -13.51 5.51 -5.66
C MET A 165 -12.74 5.35 -4.35
N GLY A 166 -13.24 4.52 -3.43
CA GLY A 166 -12.61 4.23 -2.14
C GLY A 166 -11.19 3.67 -2.31
N ALA A 167 -11.02 2.61 -3.10
CA ALA A 167 -9.72 2.02 -3.39
C ALA A 167 -8.76 3.02 -4.07
N ASN A 168 -9.29 3.89 -4.96
CA ASN A 168 -8.49 4.92 -5.61
C ASN A 168 -8.05 6.03 -4.64
N MET A 169 -8.93 6.46 -3.73
CA MET A 169 -8.66 7.50 -2.73
C MET A 169 -7.69 7.03 -1.65
N GLN A 170 -7.78 5.76 -1.21
CA GLN A 170 -6.84 5.19 -0.22
C GLN A 170 -5.37 5.33 -0.66
N ARG A 171 -5.07 5.24 -1.96
CA ARG A 171 -3.71 5.37 -2.51
C ARG A 171 -3.17 6.80 -2.50
N GLN A 172 -4.03 7.77 -2.20
CA GLN A 172 -3.71 9.20 -2.16
C GLN A 172 -3.58 9.72 -0.73
N ALA A 173 -3.98 8.94 0.28
CA ALA A 173 -3.82 9.31 1.68
C ALA A 173 -2.34 9.60 2.00
N VAL A 174 -2.09 10.75 2.63
CA VAL A 174 -0.74 11.16 3.04
C VAL A 174 -0.51 10.72 4.49
N PRO A 175 0.65 10.12 4.82
CA PRO A 175 0.96 9.73 6.18
C PRO A 175 0.88 10.89 7.17
N THR A 176 0.10 10.69 8.23
CA THR A 176 -0.03 11.62 9.35
C THR A 176 1.19 11.57 10.28
N LEU A 177 1.40 12.63 11.05
CA LEU A 177 2.49 12.73 12.04
C LEU A 177 2.46 11.58 13.06
N LYS A 178 1.26 11.18 13.46
CA LYS A 178 0.99 10.04 14.34
C LYS A 178 0.17 9.03 13.55
N ALA A 179 0.67 7.81 13.42
CA ALA A 179 -0.11 6.71 12.87
C ALA A 179 -1.16 6.28 13.90
N ASP A 180 -2.32 5.82 13.43
CA ASP A 180 -3.40 5.29 14.25
C ASP A 180 -4.00 4.10 13.49
N LYS A 181 -3.84 2.90 14.02
CA LYS A 181 -4.36 1.69 13.38
C LYS A 181 -5.88 1.74 13.19
N PRO A 182 -6.43 1.20 12.09
CA PRO A 182 -7.87 1.18 11.90
C PRO A 182 -8.55 0.35 13.00
N LEU A 183 -9.58 0.92 13.64
CA LEU A 183 -10.39 0.17 14.63
C LEU A 183 -11.26 -0.91 13.97
N VAL A 184 -11.57 -0.71 12.69
CA VAL A 184 -12.31 -1.66 11.84
C VAL A 184 -11.45 -1.93 10.62
N GLY A 185 -10.89 -3.14 10.54
CA GLY A 185 -10.03 -3.60 9.44
C GLY A 185 -10.46 -4.96 8.90
N THR A 186 -9.74 -5.46 7.90
CA THR A 186 -10.03 -6.74 7.23
C THR A 186 -9.02 -7.85 7.53
N GLY A 187 -7.90 -7.52 8.18
CA GLY A 187 -6.78 -8.43 8.46
C GLY A 187 -5.69 -8.41 7.39
N ILE A 188 -5.90 -7.70 6.28
CA ILE A 188 -4.91 -7.56 5.19
C ILE A 188 -3.88 -6.46 5.51
N GLU A 189 -4.15 -5.59 6.47
CA GLU A 189 -3.34 -4.44 6.87
C GLU A 189 -1.90 -4.85 7.21
N ARG A 190 -1.74 -5.94 7.98
CA ARG A 190 -0.43 -6.45 8.37
C ARG A 190 0.38 -6.94 7.17
N ASN A 191 -0.24 -7.71 6.29
CA ASN A 191 0.40 -8.21 5.07
C ASN A 191 0.89 -7.05 4.21
N VAL A 192 0.07 -6.01 4.02
CA VAL A 192 0.46 -4.84 3.22
C VAL A 192 1.62 -4.07 3.87
N ALA A 193 1.59 -3.87 5.19
CA ALA A 193 2.65 -3.17 5.90
C ALA A 193 3.99 -3.92 5.83
N VAL A 194 3.97 -5.24 6.01
CA VAL A 194 5.17 -6.11 5.94
C VAL A 194 5.70 -6.22 4.51
N ASP A 195 4.84 -6.58 3.54
CA ASP A 195 5.24 -6.85 2.16
C ASP A 195 5.62 -5.59 1.37
N SER A 196 5.18 -4.40 1.83
CA SER A 196 5.58 -3.13 1.21
C SER A 196 7.07 -2.82 1.35
N GLY A 197 7.73 -3.38 2.38
CA GLY A 197 9.13 -3.09 2.71
C GLY A 197 9.36 -1.74 3.39
N VAL A 198 8.29 -1.04 3.81
CA VAL A 198 8.42 0.22 4.57
C VAL A 198 8.72 -0.01 6.06
N THR A 199 8.37 -1.19 6.57
CA THR A 199 8.63 -1.63 7.94
C THR A 199 10.00 -2.32 8.02
N ALA A 200 10.65 -2.27 9.19
CA ALA A 200 11.83 -3.08 9.45
C ALA A 200 11.38 -4.42 10.05
N VAL A 201 11.70 -5.53 9.38
CA VAL A 201 11.25 -6.88 9.78
C VAL A 201 12.45 -7.72 10.23
N ALA A 202 12.27 -8.49 11.31
CA ALA A 202 13.26 -9.40 11.84
C ALA A 202 13.53 -10.54 10.86
N LYS A 203 14.78 -10.65 10.38
CA LYS A 203 15.21 -11.74 9.51
C LYS A 203 15.34 -13.07 10.26
N ARG A 204 15.69 -12.98 11.54
CA ARG A 204 15.93 -14.10 12.46
C ARG A 204 15.30 -13.82 13.81
N GLY A 205 14.88 -14.87 14.50
CA GLY A 205 14.40 -14.81 15.87
C GLY A 205 15.53 -14.55 16.87
N GLY A 206 15.21 -13.86 17.97
CA GLY A 206 16.20 -13.44 18.95
C GLY A 206 15.62 -12.62 20.10
N VAL A 207 16.52 -11.97 20.83
CA VAL A 207 16.17 -11.01 21.88
C VAL A 207 16.75 -9.65 21.52
N ILE A 208 15.96 -8.59 21.70
CA ILE A 208 16.42 -7.22 21.45
C ILE A 208 17.51 -6.85 22.44
N GLN A 209 18.73 -6.58 21.95
CA GLN A 209 19.87 -6.18 22.78
C GLN A 209 19.83 -4.68 23.10
N SER A 210 19.59 -3.84 22.08
CA SER A 210 19.51 -2.39 22.24
C SER A 210 18.60 -1.77 21.18
N VAL A 211 17.88 -0.73 21.57
CA VAL A 211 16.97 0.03 20.70
C VAL A 211 17.33 1.50 20.78
N ASP A 212 17.64 2.08 19.63
CA ASP A 212 17.82 3.51 19.43
C ASP A 212 16.78 4.02 18.41
N ALA A 213 16.57 5.33 18.36
CA ALA A 213 15.70 5.93 17.35
C ALA A 213 16.20 5.74 15.91
N SER A 214 17.49 5.41 15.73
CA SER A 214 18.18 5.23 14.45
C SER A 214 18.55 3.79 14.12
N ARG A 215 18.60 2.88 15.11
CA ARG A 215 18.99 1.48 14.88
C ARG A 215 18.43 0.54 15.94
N ILE A 216 18.25 -0.71 15.56
CA ILE A 216 17.82 -1.81 16.44
C ILE A 216 18.85 -2.93 16.33
N VAL A 217 19.27 -3.46 17.48
CA VAL A 217 20.24 -4.56 17.55
C VAL A 217 19.56 -5.78 18.16
N VAL A 218 19.56 -6.89 17.42
CA VAL A 218 18.95 -8.16 17.82
C VAL A 218 20.05 -9.18 18.06
N LYS A 219 20.06 -9.77 19.25
CA LYS A 219 20.89 -10.94 19.55
C LYS A 219 20.14 -12.18 19.09
N VAL A 220 20.68 -12.88 18.10
CA VAL A 220 20.04 -14.02 17.44
C VAL A 220 20.04 -15.24 18.37
N ASN A 221 18.98 -16.04 18.32
CA ASN A 221 18.90 -17.30 19.04
C ASN A 221 19.95 -18.30 18.51
N GLU A 222 20.48 -19.16 19.38
CA GLU A 222 21.51 -20.14 19.00
C GLU A 222 21.03 -21.12 17.91
N GLU A 223 19.72 -21.39 17.86
CA GLU A 223 19.10 -22.29 16.87
C GLU A 223 19.14 -21.74 15.43
N GLU A 224 19.08 -20.41 15.27
CA GLU A 224 19.09 -19.73 13.96
C GLU A 224 20.49 -19.19 13.60
N LEU A 225 21.50 -19.52 14.40
CA LEU A 225 22.85 -19.02 14.27
C LEU A 225 23.61 -19.82 13.20
N VAL A 226 24.11 -19.13 12.18
CA VAL A 226 24.92 -19.75 11.13
C VAL A 226 26.38 -19.82 11.61
N PRO A 227 27.04 -20.99 11.56
CA PRO A 227 28.43 -21.13 12.00
C PRO A 227 29.36 -20.14 11.27
N GLY A 228 30.07 -19.32 12.05
CA GLY A 228 31.00 -18.30 11.53
C GLY A 228 30.46 -16.87 11.53
N GLU A 229 29.18 -16.65 11.85
CA GLU A 229 28.61 -15.32 12.03
C GLU A 229 28.66 -14.83 13.49
N ALA A 230 28.67 -13.51 13.68
CA ALA A 230 28.76 -12.87 15.00
C ALA A 230 27.50 -13.03 15.88
N GLY A 231 26.41 -13.63 15.37
CA GLY A 231 25.16 -13.85 16.12
C GLY A 231 24.39 -12.57 16.50
N ILE A 232 24.69 -11.45 15.84
CA ILE A 232 24.06 -10.14 16.09
C ILE A 232 23.59 -9.57 14.76
N ASP A 233 22.31 -9.22 14.68
CA ASP A 233 21.71 -8.51 13.54
C ASP A 233 21.49 -7.04 13.88
N ILE A 234 21.95 -6.15 13.00
CA ILE A 234 21.82 -4.70 13.14
C ILE A 234 20.88 -4.18 12.05
N TYR A 235 19.81 -3.52 12.46
CA TYR A 235 18.82 -2.90 11.58
C TYR A 235 18.94 -1.39 11.69
N ASN A 236 19.44 -0.73 10.64
CA ASN A 236 19.50 0.74 10.58
C ASN A 236 18.17 1.28 10.05
N LEU A 237 17.61 2.26 10.75
CA LEU A 237 16.31 2.84 10.46
C LEU A 237 16.45 4.06 9.56
N THR A 238 15.55 4.19 8.59
CA THR A 238 15.44 5.38 7.74
C THR A 238 14.79 6.51 8.52
N LYS A 239 15.47 7.67 8.60
CA LYS A 239 14.96 8.85 9.34
C LYS A 239 14.71 10.01 8.38
N TYR A 240 13.54 10.63 8.53
CA TYR A 240 13.14 11.90 7.89
C TYR A 240 13.66 12.08 6.45
N THR A 241 13.43 11.09 5.59
CA THR A 241 13.88 11.10 4.20
C THR A 241 12.73 11.51 3.28
N ARG A 242 13.04 12.25 2.21
CA ARG A 242 12.05 12.71 1.23
C ARG A 242 11.53 11.54 0.38
N SER A 243 10.21 11.46 0.19
CA SER A 243 9.59 10.60 -0.83
C SER A 243 9.50 11.28 -2.21
N ASN A 244 9.16 10.52 -3.25
CA ASN A 244 8.92 11.07 -4.58
C ASN A 244 7.75 12.07 -4.65
N GLN A 245 6.83 12.08 -3.68
CA GLN A 245 5.70 13.01 -3.61
C GLN A 245 5.88 14.08 -2.52
N ASN A 246 7.13 14.36 -2.15
CA ASN A 246 7.48 15.36 -1.12
C ASN A 246 6.86 15.06 0.26
N THR A 247 6.51 13.80 0.53
CA THR A 247 6.09 13.34 1.86
C THR A 247 7.31 12.85 2.65
N CYS A 248 7.12 12.58 3.94
CA CYS A 248 8.17 12.12 4.84
C CYS A 248 8.17 10.59 4.99
N ILE A 249 9.32 9.97 4.74
CA ILE A 249 9.60 8.57 5.07
C ILE A 249 10.42 8.55 6.36
N ASN A 250 9.83 8.00 7.41
CA ASN A 250 10.46 7.92 8.72
C ASN A 250 10.06 6.62 9.41
N GLN A 251 11.05 5.87 9.88
CA GLN A 251 10.85 4.66 10.64
C GLN A 251 10.96 4.94 12.14
N ARG A 252 10.13 4.26 12.93
CA ARG A 252 10.10 4.35 14.40
C ARG A 252 10.18 2.95 15.00
N PRO A 253 11.10 2.69 15.93
CA PRO A 253 11.16 1.40 16.61
C PRO A 253 9.86 1.14 17.38
N CYS A 254 9.33 -0.08 17.32
CA CYS A 254 8.14 -0.50 18.06
C CYS A 254 8.46 -1.49 19.19
N VAL A 255 9.66 -2.07 19.19
CA VAL A 255 10.14 -3.04 20.20
C VAL A 255 10.94 -2.38 21.32
N MET A 256 11.03 -3.05 22.46
CA MET A 256 11.80 -2.60 23.63
C MET A 256 13.03 -3.48 23.90
N PRO A 257 14.09 -2.95 24.56
CA PRO A 257 15.24 -3.76 24.96
C PRO A 257 14.83 -4.93 25.87
N GLY A 258 15.34 -6.13 25.59
CA GLY A 258 15.03 -7.36 26.31
C GLY A 258 13.78 -8.11 25.82
N GLU A 259 13.04 -7.56 24.86
CA GLU A 259 11.87 -8.23 24.28
C GLU A 259 12.28 -9.40 23.37
N PRO A 260 11.61 -10.57 23.47
CA PRO A 260 11.81 -11.66 22.54
C PRO A 260 11.08 -11.38 21.22
N VAL A 261 11.74 -11.63 20.10
CA VAL A 261 11.19 -11.45 18.74
C VAL A 261 11.36 -12.72 17.93
N SER A 262 10.39 -13.03 17.09
CA SER A 262 10.44 -14.14 16.16
C SER A 262 10.83 -13.67 14.77
N ARG A 263 11.29 -14.61 13.94
CA ARG A 263 11.50 -14.35 12.51
C ARG A 263 10.19 -13.88 11.86
N GLY A 264 10.25 -12.75 11.17
CA GLY A 264 9.09 -12.14 10.51
C GLY A 264 8.36 -11.08 11.35
N ASP A 265 8.77 -10.86 12.60
CA ASP A 265 8.17 -9.80 13.42
C ASP A 265 8.64 -8.40 12.98
N VAL A 266 7.74 -7.43 13.09
CA VAL A 266 8.04 -6.03 12.79
C VAL A 266 8.80 -5.42 13.97
N LEU A 267 10.01 -4.94 13.70
CA LEU A 267 10.90 -4.27 14.66
C LEU A 267 10.73 -2.75 14.66
N ALA A 268 10.40 -2.18 13.50
CA ALA A 268 10.12 -0.75 13.35
C ALA A 268 9.00 -0.50 12.36
N ASP A 269 8.10 0.39 12.74
CA ASP A 269 7.05 0.92 11.87
C ASP A 269 7.61 1.92 10.88
N GLY A 270 7.04 1.93 9.68
CA GLY A 270 7.31 2.90 8.64
C GLY A 270 6.29 4.05 8.62
N PRO A 271 6.27 4.86 7.56
CA PRO A 271 5.21 5.85 7.37
C PRO A 271 3.86 5.14 7.17
N SER A 272 2.82 5.63 7.84
CA SER A 272 1.47 5.03 7.80
C SER A 272 1.43 3.55 8.21
N THR A 273 2.23 3.15 9.21
CA THR A 273 2.05 1.86 9.89
C THR A 273 2.05 2.07 11.41
N ASP A 274 1.30 1.22 12.12
CA ASP A 274 1.20 1.21 13.58
C ASP A 274 1.21 -0.24 14.06
N LEU A 275 2.23 -0.63 14.84
CA LEU A 275 2.46 -1.98 15.34
C LEU A 275 2.45 -3.05 14.24
N GLY A 276 2.99 -2.71 13.07
CA GLY A 276 3.05 -3.61 11.92
C GLY A 276 1.75 -3.71 11.12
N GLU A 277 0.71 -2.95 11.45
CA GLU A 277 -0.51 -2.81 10.65
C GLU A 277 -0.48 -1.54 9.80
N LEU A 278 -1.09 -1.58 8.62
CA LEU A 278 -1.26 -0.40 7.78
C LEU A 278 -2.24 0.61 8.42
N ALA A 279 -1.76 1.83 8.62
CA ALA A 279 -2.48 2.94 9.25
C ALA A 279 -2.45 4.17 8.32
N LEU A 280 -3.29 4.16 7.28
CA LEU A 280 -3.32 5.24 6.27
C LEU A 280 -3.86 6.58 6.79
N GLY A 281 -4.67 6.55 7.85
CA GLY A 281 -5.33 7.72 8.42
C GLY A 281 -5.55 7.55 9.92
N GLN A 282 -6.62 8.13 10.44
CA GLN A 282 -6.95 8.02 11.87
C GLN A 282 -8.46 7.87 12.11
N ASN A 283 -8.82 7.19 13.18
CA ASN A 283 -10.22 6.94 13.53
C ASN A 283 -10.85 8.15 14.20
N MET A 284 -12.00 8.61 13.69
CA MET A 284 -12.70 9.78 14.19
C MET A 284 -14.05 9.40 14.78
N ARG A 285 -14.49 10.12 15.82
CA ARG A 285 -15.87 10.04 16.29
C ARG A 285 -16.75 10.87 15.37
N ILE A 286 -17.59 10.19 14.59
CA ILE A 286 -18.46 10.81 13.58
C ILE A 286 -19.92 10.74 14.05
N ALA A 287 -20.69 11.78 13.74
CA ALA A 287 -22.14 11.81 13.92
C ALA A 287 -22.81 12.16 12.58
N PHE A 288 -23.79 11.36 12.17
CA PHE A 288 -24.57 11.62 10.97
C PHE A 288 -25.79 12.46 11.33
N MET A 289 -25.70 13.78 11.09
CA MET A 289 -26.81 14.70 11.25
C MET A 289 -26.59 15.96 10.40
N PRO A 290 -27.63 16.62 9.88
CA PRO A 290 -27.48 17.94 9.29
C PRO A 290 -27.05 18.95 10.36
N TRP A 291 -26.08 19.80 10.05
CA TRP A 291 -25.58 20.81 10.99
C TRP A 291 -25.48 22.20 10.34
N ASN A 292 -26.56 22.97 10.43
CA ASN A 292 -26.65 24.36 9.95
C ASN A 292 -26.17 24.59 8.51
N GLY A 293 -26.25 23.57 7.65
CA GLY A 293 -25.78 23.64 6.26
C GLY A 293 -24.26 23.59 6.07
N TYR A 294 -23.46 23.46 7.14
CA TYR A 294 -22.00 23.35 7.02
C TYR A 294 -21.54 22.00 6.44
N ASN A 295 -22.39 20.98 6.52
CA ASN A 295 -22.21 19.70 5.86
C ASN A 295 -23.16 19.53 4.65
N PHE A 296 -23.39 20.62 3.92
CA PHE A 296 -24.14 20.58 2.67
C PHE A 296 -23.34 19.87 1.57
N GLU A 297 -24.04 19.12 0.70
CA GLU A 297 -23.45 18.16 -0.25
C GLU A 297 -22.50 17.18 0.46
N ASP A 298 -21.23 17.15 0.05
CA ASP A 298 -20.19 16.27 0.61
C ASP A 298 -19.21 17.04 1.52
N SER A 299 -19.60 18.24 1.99
CA SER A 299 -18.77 19.04 2.89
C SER A 299 -18.66 18.39 4.28
N ILE A 300 -17.47 18.46 4.89
CA ILE A 300 -17.19 17.89 6.20
C ILE A 300 -17.00 19.02 7.22
N LEU A 301 -17.80 19.02 8.29
CA LEU A 301 -17.59 19.88 9.46
C LEU A 301 -16.69 19.15 10.47
N VAL A 302 -15.56 19.77 10.81
CA VAL A 302 -14.55 19.20 11.71
C VAL A 302 -14.50 19.99 13.01
N SER A 303 -14.33 19.31 14.14
CA SER A 303 -14.14 19.95 15.44
C SER A 303 -12.73 20.54 15.56
N GLU A 304 -12.61 21.70 16.19
CA GLU A 304 -11.31 22.33 16.50
C GLU A 304 -10.36 21.39 17.28
N ARG A 305 -10.93 20.48 18.09
CA ARG A 305 -10.17 19.48 18.85
C ARG A 305 -9.25 18.63 17.97
N VAL A 306 -9.66 18.34 16.74
CA VAL A 306 -8.86 17.54 15.79
C VAL A 306 -7.55 18.24 15.42
N VAL A 307 -7.60 19.58 15.31
CA VAL A 307 -6.44 20.42 15.05
C VAL A 307 -5.57 20.53 16.31
N GLN A 308 -6.17 20.75 17.47
CA GLN A 308 -5.45 20.85 18.75
C GLN A 308 -4.67 19.57 19.11
N GLU A 309 -5.14 18.40 18.66
CA GLU A 309 -4.50 17.10 18.89
C GLU A 309 -3.46 16.72 17.81
N ASP A 310 -3.25 17.59 16.80
CA ASP A 310 -2.34 17.36 15.65
C ASP A 310 -2.61 16.05 14.91
N ARG A 311 -3.88 15.67 14.79
CA ARG A 311 -4.30 14.36 14.26
C ARG A 311 -3.97 14.18 12.78
N PHE A 312 -4.31 15.19 11.97
CA PHE A 312 -4.09 15.19 10.51
C PHE A 312 -2.94 16.11 10.07
N THR A 313 -2.01 16.43 10.99
CA THR A 313 -0.78 17.15 10.66
C THR A 313 0.15 16.23 9.88
N THR A 314 0.68 16.69 8.74
CA THR A 314 1.59 15.92 7.88
C THR A 314 2.95 16.61 7.75
N ILE A 315 4.01 15.82 7.55
CA ILE A 315 5.36 16.35 7.30
C ILE A 315 5.65 16.28 5.81
N HIS A 316 6.00 17.43 5.23
CA HIS A 316 6.43 17.56 3.85
C HIS A 316 7.90 17.95 3.77
N ILE A 317 8.64 17.30 2.87
CA ILE A 317 10.06 17.56 2.64
C ILE A 317 10.21 17.99 1.19
N GLN A 318 10.76 19.18 0.97
CA GLN A 318 11.04 19.70 -0.36
C GLN A 318 12.55 19.82 -0.55
N GLU A 319 13.01 19.53 -1.76
CA GLU A 319 14.40 19.76 -2.16
C GLU A 319 14.42 20.94 -3.11
N LEU A 320 15.24 21.94 -2.79
CA LEU A 320 15.45 23.11 -3.61
C LEU A 320 16.92 23.11 -4.04
N THR A 321 17.16 23.31 -5.33
CA THR A 321 18.51 23.24 -5.90
C THR A 321 18.91 24.61 -6.42
N CYS A 322 20.04 25.12 -5.94
CA CYS A 322 20.73 26.26 -6.53
C CYS A 322 21.93 25.75 -7.33
N VAL A 323 22.13 26.28 -8.54
CA VAL A 323 23.26 25.90 -9.40
C VAL A 323 23.97 27.18 -9.82
N ALA A 324 25.26 27.24 -9.52
CA ALA A 324 26.18 28.24 -10.07
C ALA A 324 26.77 27.69 -11.39
N ARG A 325 26.79 28.53 -12.42
CA ARG A 325 27.31 28.16 -13.75
C ARG A 325 28.34 29.15 -14.25
N ASP A 326 29.25 28.67 -15.08
CA ASP A 326 30.12 29.54 -15.86
C ASP A 326 29.35 30.11 -17.04
N THR A 327 29.20 31.43 -17.06
CA THR A 327 28.62 32.15 -18.19
C THR A 327 29.72 32.77 -19.04
N LYS A 328 29.38 33.28 -20.23
CA LYS A 328 30.34 33.97 -21.10
C LYS A 328 30.85 35.30 -20.50
N LEU A 329 30.11 35.87 -19.55
CA LEU A 329 30.42 37.17 -18.94
C LEU A 329 31.21 37.02 -17.63
N GLY A 330 31.24 35.81 -17.07
CA GLY A 330 31.88 35.52 -15.78
C GLY A 330 31.31 34.25 -15.16
N SER A 331 32.02 33.73 -14.17
CA SER A 331 31.58 32.63 -13.32
C SER A 331 30.58 33.15 -12.29
N GLU A 332 29.42 32.50 -12.18
CA GLU A 332 28.52 32.75 -11.06
C GLU A 332 29.15 32.21 -9.76
N GLU A 333 29.03 32.96 -8.68
CA GLU A 333 29.60 32.59 -7.38
C GLU A 333 28.51 32.36 -6.34
N ILE A 334 28.72 31.37 -5.48
CA ILE A 334 27.92 31.16 -4.27
C ILE A 334 28.63 31.90 -3.15
N THR A 335 27.98 32.95 -2.62
CA THR A 335 28.56 33.84 -1.62
C THR A 335 27.47 34.48 -0.77
N ALA A 336 27.81 34.86 0.45
CA ALA A 336 26.97 35.66 1.33
C ALA A 336 26.96 37.15 0.96
N ASP A 337 27.89 37.61 0.11
CA ASP A 337 27.96 39.02 -0.34
C ASP A 337 26.97 39.28 -1.48
N ILE A 338 25.70 39.50 -1.13
CA ILE A 338 24.62 39.69 -2.08
C ILE A 338 24.30 41.19 -2.22
N PRO A 339 24.39 41.78 -3.43
CA PRO A 339 24.16 43.21 -3.61
C PRO A 339 22.70 43.59 -3.35
N ASN A 340 22.50 44.76 -2.72
CA ASN A 340 21.18 45.34 -2.42
C ASN A 340 20.28 44.51 -1.48
N VAL A 341 20.85 43.57 -0.72
CA VAL A 341 20.12 42.81 0.30
C VAL A 341 20.50 43.30 1.69
N GLY A 342 19.51 43.51 2.56
CA GLY A 342 19.74 43.96 3.94
C GLY A 342 20.31 42.86 4.82
N GLU A 343 21.08 43.23 5.85
CA GLU A 343 21.71 42.29 6.81
C GLU A 343 20.71 41.31 7.46
N SER A 344 19.45 41.71 7.64
CA SER A 344 18.42 40.86 8.21
C SER A 344 18.16 39.58 7.39
N ALA A 345 18.23 39.67 6.06
CA ALA A 345 18.08 38.51 5.17
C ALA A 345 19.33 37.63 5.13
N LEU A 346 20.52 38.23 5.34
CA LEU A 346 21.79 37.52 5.41
C LEU A 346 22.01 36.82 6.75
N SER A 347 21.31 37.22 7.81
CA SER A 347 21.46 36.67 9.17
C SER A 347 21.27 35.15 9.29
N LYS A 348 20.57 34.54 8.33
CA LYS A 348 20.30 33.09 8.29
C LYS A 348 21.32 32.29 7.49
N LEU A 349 22.23 32.96 6.79
CA LEU A 349 23.27 32.36 5.96
C LEU A 349 24.57 32.22 6.75
N ASP A 350 25.32 31.17 6.43
CA ASP A 350 26.71 31.00 6.86
C ASP A 350 27.67 31.88 6.06
N GLU A 351 28.96 31.83 6.41
CA GLU A 351 30.01 32.60 5.72
C GLU A 351 30.13 32.26 4.23
N SER A 352 29.65 31.08 3.81
CA SER A 352 29.65 30.63 2.40
C SER A 352 28.39 31.07 1.65
N GLY A 353 27.41 31.68 2.32
CA GLY A 353 26.13 32.06 1.72
C GLY A 353 25.09 30.93 1.71
N ILE A 354 25.21 29.92 2.57
CA ILE A 354 24.28 28.79 2.66
C ILE A 354 23.52 28.84 3.99
N VAL A 355 22.23 28.56 3.97
CA VAL A 355 21.40 28.55 5.19
C VAL A 355 21.85 27.50 6.21
N TYR A 356 21.83 27.86 7.50
CA TYR A 356 22.11 26.92 8.58
C TYR A 356 21.09 25.79 8.69
N ILE A 357 21.56 24.57 8.93
CA ILE A 357 20.69 23.42 9.23
C ILE A 357 19.93 23.70 10.54
N GLY A 358 18.60 23.65 10.48
CA GLY A 358 17.71 23.92 11.61
C GLY A 358 17.13 25.34 11.64
N ALA A 359 17.48 26.21 10.68
CA ALA A 359 16.87 27.54 10.58
C ALA A 359 15.42 27.47 10.10
N GLU A 360 14.53 28.22 10.75
CA GLU A 360 13.15 28.41 10.30
C GLU A 360 13.09 29.52 9.24
N VAL A 361 12.53 29.18 8.08
CA VAL A 361 12.47 30.05 6.90
C VAL A 361 11.03 30.32 6.46
N LYS A 362 10.80 31.49 5.87
CA LYS A 362 9.52 31.92 5.29
C LYS A 362 9.66 32.15 3.79
N GLY A 363 8.51 32.27 3.10
CA GLY A 363 8.50 32.63 1.68
C GLY A 363 9.21 33.97 1.46
N GLY A 364 10.25 33.96 0.62
CA GLY A 364 11.08 35.13 0.34
C GLY A 364 12.44 35.13 1.04
N ASP A 365 12.68 34.23 1.99
CA ASP A 365 14.00 34.07 2.60
C ASP A 365 15.00 33.44 1.61
N ILE A 366 16.26 33.85 1.70
CA ILE A 366 17.35 33.35 0.85
C ILE A 366 17.90 32.07 1.50
N LEU A 367 17.92 30.97 0.74
CA LEU A 367 18.50 29.69 1.20
C LEU A 367 19.96 29.52 0.75
N VAL A 368 20.27 30.01 -0.45
CA VAL A 368 21.61 30.00 -1.04
C VAL A 368 21.82 31.33 -1.76
N GLY A 369 22.80 32.10 -1.32
CA GLY A 369 23.24 33.33 -1.97
C GLY A 369 23.96 33.01 -3.27
N LYS A 370 23.49 33.57 -4.38
CA LYS A 370 24.13 33.43 -5.70
C LYS A 370 24.24 34.79 -6.36
N VAL A 371 25.43 35.12 -6.84
CA VAL A 371 25.71 36.32 -7.64
C VAL A 371 26.11 35.92 -9.06
N THR A 372 25.72 36.75 -10.04
CA THR A 372 25.93 36.53 -11.47
C THR A 372 26.73 37.65 -12.09
#